data_AF-A0A1I5AWV4-F1
#
_entry.id   AF-A0A1I5AWV4-F1
#
_cell.length_a   1.000
_cell.length_b   1.000
_cell.length_c   1.000
_cell.angle_alpha   90.00
_cell.angle_beta   90.00
_cell.angle_gamma   90.00
#
_symmetry.space_group_name_H-M   'P 1'
#
loop_
_entity.id
_entity.type
_entity.pdbx_description
1 polymer ?
#
loop_
_entity_poly.entity_id
_entity_poly.type
_entity_poly.pdbx_seq_one_letter_code
_entity_poly.pdbx_strand_id
1 'polypeptide(L)'
;MADKNESFFEEKFQSGEDVDAYSENLLDAINNGATLKDIQGVPNKTMQDVYNLAYSFYHTGKLDDAESLFRFLCVYDFYNYEYVIGLAAVHQLKKNYAKAIDFYALAYSLSDDDYRPMFYAGQCNLMLRQSVQARKCFDIVLERCSDKLLCQKAKAYLSALDKLKREKEASCVKTDINED
;
A
#
# COMPACT_ATOMS: atom_id res chain seq x y z
N MET A 1 -17.46 -40.14 11.84
CA MET A 1 -16.02 -39.81 11.91
C MET A 1 -15.94 -38.30 11.82
N ALA A 2 -16.34 -37.64 12.90
CA ALA A 2 -16.49 -36.19 13.00
C ALA A 2 -15.45 -35.67 14.00
N ASP A 3 -14.92 -34.50 13.66
CA ASP A 3 -14.22 -33.52 14.49
C ASP A 3 -13.14 -33.98 15.46
N LYS A 4 -11.90 -33.92 14.98
CA LYS A 4 -10.71 -33.68 15.81
C LYS A 4 -10.12 -32.28 15.65
N ASN A 5 -10.75 -31.43 14.83
CA ASN A 5 -10.28 -30.05 14.60
C ASN A 5 -11.06 -29.00 15.40
N GLU A 6 -12.27 -29.31 15.89
CA GLU A 6 -12.99 -28.41 16.81
C GLU A 6 -12.36 -28.39 18.21
N SER A 7 -11.75 -29.50 18.64
CA SER A 7 -11.19 -29.61 20.00
C SER A 7 -9.88 -28.84 20.24
N PHE A 8 -9.22 -28.32 19.20
CA PHE A 8 -7.98 -27.55 19.37
C PHE A 8 -8.25 -26.07 19.65
N PHE A 9 -9.41 -25.54 19.24
CA PHE A 9 -9.78 -24.14 19.42
C PHE A 9 -10.52 -23.88 20.74
N GLU A 10 -11.17 -24.88 21.33
CA GLU A 10 -11.92 -24.74 22.60
C GLU A 10 -11.05 -24.86 23.87
N GLU A 11 -9.78 -25.26 23.77
CA GLU A 11 -8.97 -25.60 24.96
C GLU A 11 -8.31 -24.39 25.65
N LYS A 12 -8.40 -23.17 25.12
CA LYS A 12 -7.67 -21.99 25.63
C LYS A 12 -8.49 -20.90 26.34
N PHE A 13 -9.80 -21.04 26.47
CA PHE A 13 -10.64 -20.05 27.16
C PHE A 13 -11.34 -20.68 28.36
N GLN A 14 -10.59 -20.95 29.44
CA GLN A 14 -11.15 -21.35 30.73
C GLN A 14 -10.97 -20.20 31.73
N SER A 15 -12.09 -19.61 32.17
CA SER A 15 -12.21 -18.56 33.22
C SER A 15 -11.94 -17.10 32.80
N GLY A 16 -12.66 -16.16 33.41
CA GLY A 16 -12.60 -14.72 33.11
C GLY A 16 -11.30 -14.04 33.55
N GLU A 17 -10.57 -14.60 34.53
CA GLU A 17 -9.26 -14.09 34.96
C GLU A 17 -8.16 -14.41 33.93
N ASP A 18 -8.27 -15.54 33.22
CA ASP A 18 -7.35 -15.92 32.13
C ASP A 18 -7.54 -15.06 30.88
N VAL A 19 -8.75 -14.55 30.63
CA VAL A 19 -9.03 -13.65 29.49
C VAL A 19 -8.41 -12.28 29.72
N ASP A 20 -8.52 -11.73 30.94
CA ASP A 20 -7.94 -10.44 31.29
C ASP A 20 -6.41 -10.50 31.25
N ALA A 21 -5.80 -11.53 31.86
CA ALA A 21 -4.34 -11.74 31.81
C ALA A 21 -3.83 -11.99 30.37
N TYR A 22 -4.58 -12.72 29.54
CA TYR A 22 -4.25 -12.91 28.14
C TYR A 22 -4.35 -11.60 27.35
N SER A 23 -5.34 -10.77 27.63
CA SER A 23 -5.53 -9.47 26.99
C SER A 23 -4.41 -8.48 27.35
N GLU A 24 -3.94 -8.47 28.60
CA GLU A 24 -2.81 -7.63 29.02
C GLU A 24 -1.52 -8.06 28.33
N ASN A 25 -1.21 -9.36 28.31
CA ASN A 25 -0.04 -9.89 27.60
C ASN A 25 -0.10 -9.64 26.09
N LEU A 26 -1.30 -9.72 25.49
CA LEU A 26 -1.53 -9.40 24.08
C LEU A 26 -1.26 -7.93 23.80
N LEU A 27 -1.77 -7.02 24.65
CA LEU A 27 -1.55 -5.59 24.52
C LEU A 27 -0.08 -5.22 24.69
N ASP A 28 0.61 -5.81 25.66
CA ASP A 28 2.04 -5.61 25.87
C ASP A 28 2.87 -6.11 24.68
N ALA A 29 2.54 -7.27 24.10
CA ALA A 29 3.20 -7.77 22.91
C ALA A 29 3.00 -6.81 21.72
N ILE A 30 1.77 -6.31 21.49
CA ILE A 30 1.47 -5.34 20.44
C ILE A 30 2.21 -4.01 20.69
N ASN A 31 2.25 -3.52 21.93
CA ASN A 31 2.99 -2.31 22.29
C ASN A 31 4.50 -2.44 22.04
N ASN A 32 5.02 -3.67 22.11
CA ASN A 32 6.40 -4.00 21.78
C ASN A 32 6.62 -4.33 20.29
N GLY A 33 5.60 -4.14 19.44
CA GLY A 33 5.69 -4.31 17.99
C GLY A 33 5.41 -5.73 17.48
N ALA A 34 4.90 -6.64 18.31
CA ALA A 34 4.46 -7.96 17.85
C ALA A 34 3.22 -7.83 16.96
N THR A 35 3.21 -8.58 15.86
CA THR A 35 2.06 -8.70 14.96
C THR A 35 1.12 -9.80 15.43
N LEU A 36 -0.12 -9.83 14.93
CA LEU A 36 -1.02 -10.98 15.19
C LEU A 36 -0.43 -12.29 14.67
N LYS A 37 0.38 -12.24 13.61
CA LYS A 37 1.15 -13.38 13.12
C LYS A 37 2.12 -13.94 14.18
N ASP A 38 2.80 -13.06 14.91
CA ASP A 38 3.76 -13.46 15.95
C ASP A 38 3.07 -14.09 17.18
N ILE A 39 1.81 -13.71 17.43
CA ILE A 39 1.06 -14.06 18.65
C ILE A 39 0.11 -15.24 18.44
N GLN A 40 -0.62 -15.28 17.32
CA GLN A 40 -1.71 -16.23 17.07
C GLN A 40 -1.26 -17.48 16.29
N GLY A 41 -0.06 -17.49 15.71
CA GLY A 41 0.49 -18.67 15.02
C GLY A 41 -0.34 -19.17 13.83
N VAL A 42 -1.23 -18.35 13.26
CA VAL A 42 -2.05 -18.76 12.10
C VAL A 42 -1.11 -19.15 10.95
N PRO A 43 -1.34 -20.28 10.26
CA PRO A 43 -0.41 -20.74 9.23
C PRO A 43 -0.25 -19.72 8.10
N ASN A 44 1.01 -19.40 7.74
CA ASN A 44 1.34 -18.51 6.63
C ASN A 44 0.61 -18.88 5.31
N LYS A 45 0.33 -20.17 5.10
CA LYS A 45 -0.42 -20.66 3.93
C LYS A 45 -1.83 -20.08 3.84
N THR A 46 -2.55 -20.00 4.96
CA THR A 46 -3.92 -19.45 4.99
C THR A 46 -3.93 -17.98 4.59
N MET A 47 -2.93 -17.20 5.02
CA MET A 47 -2.85 -15.78 4.66
C MET A 47 -2.42 -15.57 3.21
N GLN A 48 -1.64 -16.49 2.65
CA GLN A 48 -1.37 -16.50 1.21
C GLN A 48 -2.67 -16.71 0.40
N ASP A 49 -3.57 -17.59 0.84
CA ASP A 49 -4.86 -17.80 0.17
C ASP A 49 -5.75 -16.55 0.27
N VAL A 50 -5.77 -15.88 1.43
CA VAL A 50 -6.47 -14.60 1.62
C VAL A 50 -5.88 -13.51 0.71
N TYR A 51 -4.55 -13.44 0.60
CA TYR A 51 -3.88 -12.51 -0.32
C TYR A 51 -4.25 -12.78 -1.78
N ASN A 52 -4.22 -14.04 -2.22
CA ASN A 52 -4.60 -14.42 -3.57
C ASN A 52 -6.06 -14.05 -3.88
N LEU A 53 -6.96 -14.24 -2.90
CA LEU A 53 -8.36 -13.86 -3.02
C LEU A 53 -8.53 -12.33 -3.11
N ALA A 54 -7.83 -11.57 -2.26
CA ALA A 54 -7.81 -10.10 -2.30
C ALA A 54 -7.32 -9.59 -3.65
N TYR A 55 -6.25 -10.18 -4.18
CA TYR A 55 -5.70 -9.87 -5.49
C TYR A 55 -6.70 -10.16 -6.62
N SER A 56 -7.42 -11.28 -6.54
CA SER A 56 -8.50 -11.63 -7.49
C SER A 56 -9.64 -10.59 -7.47
N PHE A 57 -10.10 -10.18 -6.29
CA PHE A 57 -11.11 -9.12 -6.15
C PHE A 57 -10.63 -7.77 -6.69
N TYR A 58 -9.37 -7.42 -6.44
CA TYR A 58 -8.75 -6.24 -7.02
C TYR A 58 -8.77 -6.28 -8.57
N HIS A 59 -8.38 -7.40 -9.18
CA HIS A 59 -8.35 -7.55 -10.65
C HIS A 59 -9.75 -7.58 -11.29
N THR A 60 -10.74 -8.11 -10.58
CA THR A 60 -12.13 -8.18 -11.05
C THR A 60 -12.93 -6.91 -10.76
N GLY A 61 -12.31 -5.89 -10.13
CA GLY A 61 -12.94 -4.61 -9.83
C GLY A 61 -13.88 -4.64 -8.61
N LYS A 62 -13.90 -5.73 -7.84
CA LYS A 62 -14.62 -5.82 -6.56
C LYS A 62 -13.83 -5.13 -5.45
N LEU A 63 -13.71 -3.81 -5.55
CA LEU A 63 -12.75 -3.04 -4.75
C LEU A 63 -13.09 -3.00 -3.25
N ASP A 64 -14.36 -3.07 -2.86
CA ASP A 64 -14.76 -3.09 -1.44
C ASP A 64 -14.41 -4.42 -0.76
N ASP A 65 -14.57 -5.53 -1.48
CA ASP A 65 -14.17 -6.86 -1.00
C ASP A 65 -12.64 -6.95 -0.92
N ALA A 66 -11.94 -6.43 -1.94
CA ALA A 66 -10.47 -6.36 -1.94
C ALA A 66 -9.95 -5.50 -0.79
N GLU A 67 -10.51 -4.32 -0.56
CA GLU A 67 -10.14 -3.43 0.56
C GLU A 67 -10.30 -4.15 1.90
N SER A 68 -11.41 -4.86 2.09
CA SER A 68 -11.69 -5.59 3.33
C SER A 68 -10.64 -6.66 3.62
N LEU A 69 -10.26 -7.44 2.60
CA LEU A 69 -9.23 -8.48 2.75
C LEU A 69 -7.82 -7.91 2.91
N PHE A 70 -7.44 -6.88 2.14
CA PHE A 70 -6.13 -6.24 2.31
C PHE A 70 -6.01 -5.54 3.66
N ARG A 71 -7.06 -4.91 4.16
CA ARG A 71 -7.08 -4.33 5.52
C ARG A 71 -6.90 -5.41 6.58
N PHE A 72 -7.57 -6.56 6.43
CA PHE A 72 -7.38 -7.70 7.32
C PHE A 72 -5.93 -8.21 7.30
N LEU A 73 -5.33 -8.35 6.11
CA LEU A 73 -3.93 -8.74 5.96
C LEU A 73 -2.96 -7.73 6.61
N CYS A 74 -3.22 -6.43 6.50
CA CYS A 74 -2.42 -5.40 7.16
C CYS A 74 -2.54 -5.47 8.70
N VAL A 75 -3.72 -5.80 9.23
CA VAL A 75 -3.91 -6.02 10.68
C VAL A 75 -3.18 -7.31 11.13
N TYR A 76 -3.13 -8.31 10.26
CA TYR A 76 -2.45 -9.57 10.53
C TYR A 76 -0.92 -9.42 10.61
N ASP A 77 -0.31 -8.77 9.61
CA ASP A 77 1.13 -8.54 9.50
C ASP A 77 1.37 -7.17 8.82
N PHE A 78 1.48 -6.12 9.64
CA PHE A 78 1.65 -4.76 9.12
C PHE A 78 3.06 -4.46 8.59
N TYR A 79 4.04 -5.33 8.86
CA TYR A 79 5.40 -5.23 8.33
C TYR A 79 5.52 -5.82 6.92
N ASN A 80 4.54 -6.60 6.47
CA ASN A 80 4.54 -7.13 5.12
C ASN A 80 4.15 -6.04 4.09
N TYR A 81 5.17 -5.48 3.44
CA TYR A 81 5.00 -4.39 2.49
C TYR A 81 4.08 -4.74 1.31
N GLU A 82 4.01 -6.01 0.85
CA GLU A 82 3.12 -6.42 -0.25
C GLU A 82 1.63 -6.28 0.12
N TYR A 83 1.27 -6.50 1.39
CA TYR A 83 -0.09 -6.28 1.87
C TYR A 83 -0.46 -4.81 1.85
N VAL A 84 0.48 -3.95 2.25
CA VAL A 84 0.32 -2.49 2.23
C VAL A 84 0.23 -1.97 0.78
N ILE A 85 1.05 -2.49 -0.14
CA ILE A 85 0.97 -2.17 -1.58
C ILE A 85 -0.41 -2.52 -2.13
N GLY A 86 -0.94 -3.70 -1.79
CA GLY A 86 -2.27 -4.14 -2.22
C GLY A 86 -3.36 -3.19 -1.76
N LEU A 87 -3.33 -2.77 -0.49
CA LEU A 87 -4.28 -1.80 0.07
C LEU A 87 -4.16 -0.43 -0.61
N ALA A 88 -2.94 0.03 -0.86
CA ALA A 88 -2.68 1.28 -1.59
C ALA A 88 -3.25 1.24 -3.01
N ALA A 89 -3.06 0.12 -3.72
CA ALA A 89 -3.56 -0.07 -5.09
C ALA A 89 -5.09 -0.06 -5.15
N VAL A 90 -5.76 -0.69 -4.18
CA VAL A 90 -7.22 -0.61 -4.06
C VAL A 90 -7.67 0.85 -3.89
N HIS A 91 -7.03 1.60 -3.00
CA HIS A 91 -7.35 3.02 -2.82
C HIS A 91 -7.06 3.85 -4.07
N GLN A 92 -6.00 3.56 -4.81
CA GLN A 92 -5.71 4.22 -6.09
C GLN A 92 -6.83 3.97 -7.11
N LEU A 93 -7.32 2.74 -7.27
CA LEU A 93 -8.43 2.42 -8.17
C LEU A 93 -9.76 3.04 -7.73
N LYS A 94 -9.99 3.13 -6.41
CA LYS A 94 -11.12 3.86 -5.83
C LYS A 94 -11.00 5.39 -5.94
N LYS A 95 -9.91 5.90 -6.54
CA LYS A 95 -9.58 7.34 -6.69
C LYS A 95 -9.35 8.07 -5.37
N ASN A 96 -9.09 7.34 -4.30
CA ASN A 96 -8.71 7.88 -3.00
C ASN A 96 -7.20 8.15 -2.98
N TYR A 97 -6.74 9.03 -3.88
CA TYR A 97 -5.32 9.20 -4.18
C TYR A 97 -4.48 9.66 -2.98
N ALA A 98 -5.02 10.52 -2.11
CA ALA A 98 -4.31 10.95 -0.90
C ALA A 98 -4.00 9.76 0.02
N LYS A 99 -5.03 8.94 0.31
CA LYS A 99 -4.87 7.73 1.14
C LYS A 99 -3.97 6.69 0.47
N ALA A 100 -4.03 6.56 -0.86
CA ALA A 100 -3.12 5.69 -1.60
C ALA A 100 -1.66 6.15 -1.46
N ILE A 101 -1.39 7.46 -1.51
CA ILE A 101 -0.04 8.01 -1.30
C ILE A 101 0.47 7.67 0.10
N ASP A 102 -0.36 7.81 1.14
CA ASP A 102 0.04 7.48 2.52
C ASP A 102 0.47 6.01 2.65
N PHE A 103 -0.32 5.08 2.07
CA PHE A 103 0.03 3.66 2.10
C PHE A 103 1.22 3.33 1.20
N TYR A 104 1.38 3.97 0.04
CA TYR A 104 2.58 3.78 -0.78
C TYR A 104 3.85 4.30 -0.08
N ALA A 105 3.76 5.40 0.67
CA ALA A 105 4.86 5.88 1.48
C ALA A 105 5.23 4.90 2.60
N LEU A 106 4.22 4.33 3.28
CA LEU A 106 4.43 3.26 4.26
C LEU A 106 5.09 2.03 3.61
N ALA A 107 4.55 1.53 2.51
CA ALA A 107 5.12 0.39 1.80
C ALA A 107 6.58 0.61 1.38
N TYR A 108 6.91 1.82 0.88
CA TYR A 108 8.28 2.19 0.55
C TYR A 108 9.21 2.21 1.77
N SER A 109 8.70 2.58 2.95
CA SER A 109 9.51 2.56 4.19
C SER A 109 9.74 1.16 4.75
N LEU A 110 8.90 0.20 4.37
CA LEU A 110 8.97 -1.20 4.79
C LEU A 110 9.76 -2.08 3.81
N SER A 111 10.01 -1.61 2.59
CA SER A 111 10.74 -2.35 1.56
C SER A 111 12.20 -1.89 1.44
N ASP A 112 13.13 -2.84 1.34
CA ASP A 112 14.55 -2.51 1.23
C ASP A 112 14.96 -2.08 -0.20
N ASP A 113 14.27 -2.55 -1.24
CA ASP A 113 14.65 -2.30 -2.65
C ASP A 113 13.45 -2.31 -3.63
N ASP A 114 12.24 -2.01 -3.15
CA ASP A 114 11.06 -1.93 -4.02
C ASP A 114 10.62 -0.48 -4.27
N TYR A 115 10.78 -0.03 -5.52
CA TYR A 115 10.43 1.31 -5.96
C TYR A 115 9.06 1.40 -6.65
N ARG A 116 8.33 0.28 -6.78
CA ARG A 116 6.94 0.30 -7.27
C ARG A 116 6.05 1.24 -6.43
N PRO A 117 6.10 1.26 -5.09
CA PRO A 117 5.30 2.19 -4.29
C PRO A 117 5.60 3.64 -4.62
N MET A 118 6.87 4.02 -4.78
CA MET A 118 7.26 5.38 -5.14
C MET A 118 6.74 5.76 -6.53
N PHE A 119 6.84 4.85 -7.50
CA PHE A 119 6.28 5.06 -8.84
C PHE A 119 4.76 5.28 -8.81
N TYR A 120 4.02 4.45 -8.08
CA TYR A 120 2.56 4.57 -7.96
C TYR A 120 2.13 5.81 -7.16
N ALA A 121 2.89 6.20 -6.12
CA ALA A 121 2.71 7.48 -5.44
C ALA A 121 2.88 8.66 -6.42
N GLY A 122 3.86 8.59 -7.32
CA GLY A 122 4.03 9.56 -8.40
C GLY A 122 2.79 9.70 -9.29
N GLN A 123 2.19 8.57 -9.70
CA GLN A 123 0.94 8.56 -10.46
C GLN A 123 -0.22 9.17 -9.67
N CYS A 124 -0.36 8.85 -8.37
CA CYS A 124 -1.40 9.43 -7.52
C CYS A 124 -1.24 10.95 -7.36
N ASN A 125 -0.02 11.44 -7.18
CA ASN A 125 0.28 12.87 -7.13
C ASN A 125 -0.12 13.58 -8.44
N LEU A 126 0.07 12.94 -9.60
CA LEU A 126 -0.43 13.49 -10.87
C LEU A 126 -1.96 13.62 -10.89
N MET A 127 -2.67 12.60 -10.39
CA MET A 127 -4.13 12.64 -10.31
C MET A 127 -4.64 13.75 -9.38
N LEU A 128 -3.85 14.12 -8.38
CA LEU A 128 -4.09 15.28 -7.50
C LEU A 128 -3.56 16.62 -8.05
N ARG A 129 -3.02 16.64 -9.28
CA ARG A 129 -2.38 17.81 -9.92
C ARG A 129 -1.16 18.35 -9.15
N GLN A 130 -0.55 17.54 -8.31
CA GLN A 130 0.64 17.87 -7.52
C GLN A 130 1.92 17.54 -8.32
N SER A 131 2.14 18.26 -9.43
CA SER A 131 3.22 17.97 -10.39
C SER A 131 4.62 17.98 -9.78
N VAL A 132 4.88 18.85 -8.80
CA VAL A 132 6.17 18.93 -8.09
C VAL A 132 6.45 17.65 -7.30
N GLN A 133 5.44 17.12 -6.59
CA GLN A 133 5.59 15.90 -5.80
C GLN A 133 5.67 14.67 -6.71
N ALA A 134 4.85 14.62 -7.76
CA ALA A 134 4.92 13.58 -8.77
C ALA A 134 6.33 13.48 -9.40
N ARG A 135 6.93 14.62 -9.76
CA ARG A 135 8.31 14.67 -10.27
C ARG A 135 9.29 14.06 -9.28
N LYS A 136 9.27 14.48 -8.01
CA LYS A 136 10.15 13.92 -6.97
C LYS A 136 10.03 12.40 -6.86
N CYS A 137 8.81 11.88 -6.88
CA CYS A 137 8.59 10.43 -6.86
C CYS A 137 9.27 9.73 -8.03
N PHE A 138 9.08 10.23 -9.26
CA PHE A 138 9.70 9.62 -10.44
C PHE A 138 11.22 9.80 -10.47
N ASP A 139 11.76 10.92 -9.98
CA ASP A 139 13.20 11.14 -9.87
C ASP A 139 13.84 10.12 -8.91
N ILE A 140 13.23 9.86 -7.75
CA ILE A 140 13.70 8.82 -6.81
C ILE A 140 13.76 7.45 -7.50
N VAL A 141 12.75 7.11 -8.29
CA VAL A 141 12.73 5.86 -9.06
C VAL A 141 13.93 5.83 -10.03
N LEU A 142 14.21 6.91 -10.77
CA LEU A 142 15.34 6.92 -11.71
C LEU A 142 16.71 6.87 -11.05
N GLU A 143 16.85 7.49 -9.88
CA GLU A 143 18.12 7.57 -9.17
C GLU A 143 18.50 6.25 -8.51
N ARG A 144 17.52 5.50 -8.01
CA ARG A 144 17.77 4.39 -7.09
C ARG A 144 17.26 3.03 -7.56
N CYS A 145 16.30 2.98 -8.49
CA CYS A 145 15.74 1.72 -8.96
C CYS A 145 16.64 1.04 -10.01
N SER A 146 16.85 -0.26 -9.86
CA SER A 146 17.58 -1.11 -10.81
C SER A 146 16.69 -1.68 -11.94
N ASP A 147 15.36 -1.72 -11.74
CA ASP A 147 14.40 -2.18 -12.76
C ASP A 147 14.33 -1.20 -13.95
N LYS A 148 14.89 -1.63 -15.09
CA LYS A 148 14.92 -0.88 -16.35
C LYS A 148 13.53 -0.51 -16.86
N LEU A 149 12.54 -1.39 -16.72
CA LEU A 149 11.19 -1.14 -17.22
C LEU A 149 10.50 -0.07 -16.37
N LEU A 150 10.63 -0.15 -15.04
CA LEU A 150 10.09 0.87 -14.14
C LEU A 150 10.75 2.23 -14.38
N CYS A 151 12.08 2.25 -14.52
CA CYS A 151 12.83 3.46 -14.87
C CYS A 151 12.41 4.05 -16.23
N GLN A 152 12.16 3.21 -17.24
CA GLN A 152 11.66 3.69 -18.53
C GLN A 152 10.28 4.36 -18.40
N LYS A 153 9.37 3.75 -17.62
CA LYS A 153 8.05 4.33 -17.35
C LYS A 153 8.16 5.67 -16.61
N ALA A 154 9.00 5.76 -15.58
CA ALA A 154 9.24 7.00 -14.84
C ALA A 154 9.81 8.11 -15.74
N LYS A 155 10.77 7.79 -16.62
CA LYS A 155 11.32 8.75 -17.62
C LYS A 155 10.25 9.31 -18.54
N ALA A 156 9.29 8.48 -18.96
CA ALA A 156 8.19 8.93 -19.81
C ALA A 156 7.29 9.95 -19.08
N TYR A 157 6.97 9.71 -17.80
CA TYR A 157 6.22 10.69 -16.99
C TYR A 157 6.96 12.01 -16.81
N LEU A 158 8.27 11.97 -16.51
CA LEU A 158 9.08 13.17 -16.34
C LEU A 158 9.16 14.00 -17.62
N SER A 159 9.33 13.34 -18.76
CA SER A 159 9.36 13.97 -20.08
C SER A 159 8.04 14.66 -20.42
N ALA A 160 6.92 14.03 -20.07
CA ALA A 160 5.59 14.61 -20.23
C ALA A 160 5.39 15.83 -19.32
N LEU A 161 5.84 15.77 -18.06
CA LEU A 161 5.80 16.90 -17.13
C LEU A 161 6.64 18.09 -17.63
N ASP A 162 7.81 17.85 -18.21
CA ASP A 162 8.66 18.90 -18.78
C ASP A 162 8.01 19.59 -19.98
N LYS A 163 7.35 18.81 -20.85
CA LYS A 163 6.59 19.36 -21.97
C LYS A 163 5.46 20.26 -21.48
N LEU A 164 4.67 19.80 -20.51
CA LEU A 164 3.56 20.59 -19.93
C LEU A 164 4.06 21.89 -19.27
N LYS A 165 5.21 21.84 -18.59
CA LYS A 165 5.81 23.04 -17.97
C LYS A 165 6.19 24.07 -19.04
N ARG A 166 6.88 23.66 -20.12
CA ARG A 166 7.25 24.55 -21.23
C ARG A 166 6.05 25.14 -21.94
N GLU A 167 5.00 24.35 -22.18
CA GLU A 167 3.76 24.83 -22.80
C GLU A 167 3.08 25.90 -21.93
N LYS A 168 3.06 25.69 -20.60
CA LYS A 168 2.52 26.68 -19.66
C LYS A 168 3.32 27.98 -19.66
N GLU A 169 4.64 27.90 -19.64
CA GLU A 169 5.54 29.06 -19.74
C GLU A 169 5.35 29.81 -21.06
N ALA A 170 5.27 29.10 -22.18
CA ALA A 170 5.03 29.70 -23.50
C ALA A 170 3.63 30.34 -23.64
N SER A 171 2.62 29.85 -22.91
CA SER A 171 1.28 30.44 -22.90
C SER A 171 1.22 31.74 -22.09
N CYS A 172 1.97 31.83 -20.97
CA CYS A 172 2.03 33.02 -20.13
C CYS A 172 2.76 34.18 -20.82
N VAL A 173 3.84 33.90 -21.55
CA VAL A 173 4.59 34.92 -22.29
C VAL A 173 3.78 35.55 -23.43
N LYS A 174 2.77 34.84 -23.98
CA LYS A 174 1.94 35.37 -25.09
C LYS A 174 0.80 36.27 -24.62
N THR A 175 0.33 36.12 -23.38
CA THR A 175 -0.72 37.00 -22.82
C THR A 175 -0.19 38.38 -22.47
N ASP A 176 1.09 38.48 -22.11
CA ASP A 176 1.72 39.74 -21.69
C ASP A 176 2.12 40.66 -22.87
N ILE A 177 2.04 40.19 -24.12
CA ILE A 177 2.45 40.94 -25.33
C ILE A 177 1.25 41.62 -26.03
N ASN A 178 0.01 41.31 -25.64
CA ASN A 178 -1.21 41.80 -26.31
C ASN A 178 -1.96 42.91 -25.54
N GLU A 179 -1.33 43.57 -24.56
CA GLU A 179 -1.93 44.68 -23.79
C GLU A 179 -1.40 46.09 -24.15
N ASP A 180 -0.63 46.24 -25.23
CA ASP A 180 -0.19 47.56 -25.76
C ASP A 180 -0.90 47.96 -27.07
#